data_AF-A0A930T1U9-F1
#
_entry.id   AF-A0A930T1U9-F1
#
_cell.length_a   1.000
_cell.length_b   1.000
_cell.length_c   1.000
_cell.angle_alpha   90.00
_cell.angle_beta   90.00
_cell.angle_gamma   90.00
#
_symmetry.space_group_name_H-M   'P 1'
#
loop_
_entity.id
_entity.type
_entity.pdbx_description
1 polymer ?
#
loop_
_entity_poly.entity_id
_entity_poly.type
_entity_poly.pdbx_seq_one_letter_code
_entity_poly.pdbx_strand_id
1 'polypeptide(L)'
;MESQFQETETKAQETMNQMDDDMAVMLSKSTTSVSGGEPAWQEWVDVIVDFLAKVPDQLGGFFSDYKQPLTSFGLIVTAAITVYITLSVLDAIDNIPLLSSILELVGLGYSAWFTTRYLLKASTRQELFSEFNGLKNQILGGEK
;
A
#
# COMPACT_ATOMS: atom_id res chain seq x y z
N MET A 1 72.21 -32.95 -18.37
CA MET A 1 70.93 -32.30 -18.76
C MET A 1 69.84 -32.60 -17.74
N GLU A 2 70.18 -32.74 -16.45
CA GLU A 2 69.23 -33.15 -15.38
C GLU A 2 68.89 -32.01 -14.41
N SER A 3 69.72 -30.96 -14.34
CA SER A 3 69.52 -29.81 -13.46
C SER A 3 68.45 -28.82 -13.94
N GLN A 4 68.14 -28.77 -15.23
CA GLN A 4 67.10 -27.87 -15.78
C GLN A 4 65.67 -28.40 -15.55
N PHE A 5 65.50 -29.71 -15.32
CA PHE A 5 64.19 -30.33 -15.09
C PHE A 5 63.71 -30.18 -13.64
N GLN A 6 64.64 -30.13 -12.69
CA GLN A 6 64.31 -30.01 -11.26
C GLN A 6 63.87 -28.58 -10.87
N GLU A 7 64.38 -27.56 -11.58
CA GLU A 7 63.91 -26.17 -11.45
C GLU A 7 62.50 -25.98 -12.02
N THR A 8 62.13 -26.72 -13.06
CA THR A 8 60.78 -26.60 -13.67
C THR A 8 59.70 -27.23 -12.79
N GLU A 9 60.01 -28.34 -12.12
CA GLU A 9 59.08 -28.98 -11.16
C GLU A 9 58.91 -28.12 -9.89
N THR A 10 60.00 -27.52 -9.39
CA THR A 10 59.94 -26.67 -8.19
C THR A 10 59.12 -25.39 -8.46
N LYS A 11 59.30 -24.76 -9.63
CA LYS A 11 58.55 -23.55 -10.02
C LYS A 11 57.07 -23.82 -10.32
N ALA A 12 56.74 -24.99 -10.87
CA ALA A 12 55.36 -25.41 -11.09
C ALA A 12 54.63 -25.67 -9.76
N GLN A 13 55.33 -26.21 -8.77
CA GLN A 13 54.77 -26.49 -7.45
C GLN A 13 54.60 -25.22 -6.60
N GLU A 14 55.51 -24.23 -6.71
CA GLU A 14 55.33 -22.92 -6.08
C GLU A 14 54.12 -22.14 -6.66
N THR A 15 53.88 -22.25 -7.97
CA THR A 15 52.74 -21.58 -8.62
C THR A 15 51.40 -22.22 -8.21
N MET A 16 51.38 -23.55 -7.98
CA MET A 16 50.19 -24.25 -7.50
C MET A 16 49.88 -23.93 -6.03
N ASN A 17 50.89 -23.81 -5.17
CA ASN A 17 50.68 -23.41 -3.78
C ASN A 17 50.19 -21.96 -3.67
N GLN A 18 50.71 -21.06 -4.50
CA GLN A 18 50.32 -19.65 -4.49
C GLN A 18 48.89 -19.41 -5.00
N MET A 19 48.42 -20.20 -5.98
CA MET A 19 47.02 -20.18 -6.43
C MET A 19 46.04 -20.72 -5.37
N ASP A 20 46.47 -21.65 -4.52
CA ASP A 20 45.65 -22.19 -3.44
C ASP A 20 45.48 -21.16 -2.30
N ASP A 21 46.57 -20.48 -1.93
CA ASP A 21 46.55 -19.37 -0.97
C ASP A 21 45.68 -18.19 -1.46
N ASP A 22 45.82 -17.78 -2.73
CA ASP A 22 45.02 -16.70 -3.30
C ASP A 22 43.54 -17.09 -3.43
N MET A 23 43.22 -18.34 -3.82
CA MET A 23 41.84 -18.83 -3.81
C MET A 23 41.27 -18.89 -2.41
N ALA A 24 42.04 -19.32 -1.41
CA ALA A 24 41.59 -19.35 -0.01
C ALA A 24 41.27 -17.95 0.51
N VAL A 25 42.08 -16.95 0.17
CA VAL A 25 41.85 -15.54 0.52
C VAL A 25 40.64 -14.97 -0.22
N MET A 26 40.47 -15.30 -1.51
CA MET A 26 39.30 -14.86 -2.29
C MET A 26 38.00 -15.52 -1.81
N LEU A 27 38.03 -16.80 -1.47
CA LEU A 27 36.90 -17.53 -0.87
C LEU A 27 36.54 -16.90 0.48
N SER A 28 37.52 -16.61 1.33
CA SER A 28 37.32 -15.95 2.63
C SER A 28 36.71 -14.54 2.50
N LYS A 29 37.09 -13.77 1.48
CA LYS A 29 36.55 -12.41 1.25
C LYS A 29 35.16 -12.41 0.61
N SER A 30 34.79 -13.49 -0.10
CA SER A 30 33.44 -13.68 -0.65
C SER A 30 32.45 -14.32 0.33
N THR A 31 32.93 -14.93 1.42
CA THR A 31 32.12 -15.54 2.48
C THR A 31 32.05 -14.74 3.78
N THR A 32 32.38 -13.44 3.77
CA THR A 32 32.01 -12.54 4.90
C THR A 32 30.49 -12.37 5.05
N SER A 33 29.69 -13.17 4.33
CA SER A 33 28.28 -13.39 4.65
C SER A 33 28.12 -14.70 5.42
N VAL A 34 28.14 -14.58 6.75
CA VAL A 34 27.53 -15.49 7.74
C VAL A 34 28.09 -16.92 7.83
N SER A 35 29.02 -17.15 8.77
CA SER A 35 29.21 -18.42 9.51
C SER A 35 30.28 -18.22 10.59
N GLY A 36 30.15 -18.58 11.86
CA GLY A 36 29.14 -19.32 12.59
C GLY A 36 29.67 -19.53 14.01
N GLY A 37 28.88 -19.12 15.00
CA GLY A 37 29.22 -19.25 16.43
C GLY A 37 28.12 -18.77 17.37
N GLU A 38 26.92 -18.54 16.86
CA GLU A 38 25.65 -18.21 17.50
C GLU A 38 24.61 -18.26 16.35
N PRO A 39 23.28 -18.37 16.59
CA PRO A 39 22.34 -18.56 15.50
C PRO A 39 22.44 -17.34 14.57
N ALA A 40 22.84 -17.54 13.31
CA ALA A 40 22.94 -16.49 12.28
C ALA A 40 21.68 -15.64 12.11
N TRP A 41 20.54 -16.16 12.57
CA TRP A 41 19.27 -15.46 12.69
C TRP A 41 19.28 -14.31 13.72
N GLN A 42 20.18 -14.33 14.70
CA GLN A 42 20.31 -13.26 15.70
C GLN A 42 20.98 -12.01 15.13
N GLU A 43 21.98 -12.17 14.26
CA GLU A 43 22.66 -11.03 13.62
C GLU A 43 21.71 -10.24 12.70
N TRP A 44 20.84 -10.94 11.95
CA TRP A 44 19.81 -10.29 11.12
C TRP A 44 18.68 -9.68 11.96
N VAL A 45 18.33 -10.31 13.07
CA VAL A 45 17.35 -9.77 14.03
C VAL A 45 17.89 -8.50 14.68
N ASP A 46 19.18 -8.43 15.04
CA ASP A 46 19.78 -7.24 15.63
C ASP A 46 19.77 -6.05 14.67
N VAL A 47 20.03 -6.27 13.39
CA VAL A 47 19.92 -5.22 12.35
C VAL A 47 18.48 -4.72 12.20
N ILE A 48 17.50 -5.63 12.26
CA ILE A 48 16.08 -5.27 12.21
C ILE A 48 15.66 -4.54 13.48
N VAL A 49 16.15 -4.96 14.65
CA VAL A 49 15.83 -4.37 15.94
C VAL A 49 16.47 -2.98 16.09
N ASP A 50 17.71 -2.76 15.63
CA ASP A 50 18.34 -1.43 15.62
C ASP A 50 17.59 -0.45 14.69
N PHE A 51 17.13 -0.96 13.54
CA PHE A 51 16.28 -0.19 12.63
C PHE A 51 14.89 0.09 13.24
N LEU A 52 14.22 -0.93 13.80
CA LEU A 52 12.93 -0.80 14.48
C LEU A 52 13.00 0.07 15.74
N ALA A 53 14.15 0.15 16.41
CA ALA A 53 14.33 1.03 17.56
C ALA A 53 14.40 2.50 17.13
N LYS A 54 14.87 2.79 15.90
CA LYS A 54 14.84 4.14 15.29
C LYS A 54 13.47 4.51 14.71
N VAL A 55 12.65 3.53 14.36
CA VAL A 55 11.30 3.71 13.81
C VAL A 55 10.36 4.52 14.72
N PRO A 56 10.19 4.29 16.03
CA PRO A 56 9.24 5.05 16.84
C PRO A 56 9.58 6.54 16.96
N ASP A 57 10.87 6.89 17.02
CA ASP A 57 11.33 8.28 17.13
C ASP A 57 11.06 9.05 15.82
N GLN A 58 11.32 8.40 14.69
CA GLN A 58 11.07 8.97 13.37
C GLN A 58 9.58 8.95 13.00
N LEU A 59 8.86 7.84 13.22
CA LEU A 59 7.42 7.73 12.94
C LEU A 59 6.57 8.62 13.83
N GLY A 60 6.98 8.90 15.06
CA GLY A 60 6.26 9.81 15.95
C GLY A 60 6.15 11.22 15.36
N GLY A 61 7.26 11.74 14.80
CA GLY A 61 7.31 13.05 14.13
C GLY A 61 6.51 13.06 12.84
N PHE A 62 6.71 12.07 11.96
CA PHE A 62 5.96 11.99 10.70
C PHE A 62 4.47 11.82 10.92
N PHE A 63 4.03 10.92 11.79
CA PHE A 63 2.60 10.69 12.00
C PHE A 63 1.92 11.85 12.73
N SER A 64 2.67 12.73 13.41
CA SER A 64 2.14 13.94 14.05
C SER A 64 2.11 15.14 13.10
N ASP A 65 3.18 15.36 12.31
CA ASP A 65 3.28 16.45 11.35
C ASP A 65 2.46 16.21 10.07
N TYR A 66 2.29 14.96 9.66
CA TYR A 66 1.55 14.59 8.45
C TYR A 66 0.05 14.31 8.69
N LYS A 67 -0.49 14.44 9.91
CA LYS A 67 -1.91 14.11 10.18
C LYS A 67 -2.88 14.78 9.23
N GLN A 68 -2.68 16.06 8.98
CA GLN A 68 -3.57 16.87 8.15
C GLN A 68 -3.58 16.42 6.67
N PRO A 69 -2.44 16.32 5.96
CA PRO A 69 -2.42 15.79 4.60
C PRO A 69 -2.78 14.30 4.54
N LEU A 70 -2.47 13.51 5.57
CA LEU A 70 -2.83 12.08 5.63
C LEU A 70 -4.34 11.89 5.75
N THR A 71 -5.04 12.74 6.51
CA THR A 71 -6.51 12.74 6.55
C THR A 71 -7.10 13.16 5.21
N SER A 72 -6.59 14.21 4.56
CA SER A 72 -7.09 14.62 3.24
C SER A 72 -6.84 13.54 2.19
N PHE A 73 -5.66 12.94 2.17
CA PHE A 73 -5.32 11.83 1.30
C PHE A 73 -6.18 10.60 1.61
N GLY A 74 -6.38 10.28 2.90
CA GLY A 74 -7.27 9.23 3.35
C GLY A 74 -8.71 9.46 2.89
N LEU A 75 -9.20 10.70 2.93
CA LEU A 75 -10.53 11.06 2.42
C LEU A 75 -10.63 10.86 0.92
N ILE A 76 -9.61 11.27 0.15
CA ILE A 76 -9.57 11.11 -1.30
C ILE A 76 -9.53 9.63 -1.67
N VAL A 77 -8.66 8.85 -1.02
CA VAL A 77 -8.57 7.40 -1.21
C VAL A 77 -9.87 6.72 -0.83
N THR A 78 -10.46 7.08 0.31
CA THR A 78 -11.76 6.54 0.74
C THR A 78 -12.84 6.85 -0.28
N ALA A 79 -12.93 8.11 -0.74
CA ALA A 79 -13.89 8.51 -1.77
C ALA A 79 -13.68 7.73 -3.08
N ALA A 80 -12.43 7.55 -3.52
CA ALA A 80 -12.10 6.76 -4.71
C ALA A 80 -12.52 5.29 -4.56
N ILE A 81 -12.25 4.68 -3.41
CA ILE A 81 -12.68 3.31 -3.11
C ILE A 81 -14.20 3.21 -3.08
N THR A 82 -14.90 4.16 -2.45
CA THR A 82 -16.36 4.21 -2.43
C THR A 82 -16.91 4.24 -3.86
N VAL A 83 -16.40 5.14 -4.70
CA VAL A 83 -16.80 5.22 -6.12
C VAL A 83 -16.51 3.89 -6.84
N TYR A 84 -15.34 3.31 -6.65
CA TYR A 84 -14.98 2.02 -7.26
C TYR A 84 -15.94 0.91 -6.85
N ILE A 85 -16.28 0.80 -5.56
CA ILE A 85 -17.24 -0.20 -5.07
C ILE A 85 -18.62 0.06 -5.66
N THR A 86 -19.10 1.31 -5.66
CA THR A 86 -20.40 1.65 -6.27
C THR A 86 -20.45 1.27 -7.75
N LEU A 87 -19.40 1.57 -8.52
CA LEU A 87 -19.31 1.17 -9.92
C LEU A 87 -19.25 -0.35 -10.07
N SER A 88 -18.48 -1.04 -9.22
CA SER A 88 -18.37 -2.51 -9.24
C SER A 88 -19.72 -3.18 -8.94
N VAL A 89 -20.49 -2.63 -8.00
CA VAL A 89 -21.84 -3.10 -7.68
C VAL A 89 -22.77 -2.87 -8.87
N LEU A 90 -22.68 -1.71 -9.52
CA LEU A 90 -23.48 -1.40 -10.71
C LEU A 90 -23.18 -2.35 -11.87
N ASP A 91 -21.90 -2.65 -12.09
CA ASP A 91 -21.44 -3.63 -13.08
C ASP A 91 -21.92 -5.06 -12.74
N ALA A 92 -21.85 -5.46 -11.46
CA ALA A 92 -22.35 -6.76 -11.02
C ALA A 92 -23.88 -6.89 -11.19
N ILE A 93 -24.63 -5.80 -10.98
CA ILE A 93 -26.08 -5.75 -11.19
C ILE A 93 -26.42 -5.90 -12.67
N ASP A 94 -25.67 -5.26 -13.57
CA ASP A 94 -25.90 -5.34 -15.02
C ASP A 94 -25.71 -6.76 -15.55
N ASN A 95 -24.78 -7.50 -14.97
CA ASN A 95 -24.57 -8.92 -15.27
C ASN A 95 -25.71 -9.84 -14.78
N ILE A 96 -26.68 -9.33 -14.00
CA ILE A 96 -27.87 -10.07 -13.56
C ILE A 96 -29.12 -9.55 -14.29
N PRO A 97 -29.63 -10.27 -15.31
CA PRO A 97 -30.62 -9.75 -16.25
C PRO A 97 -31.96 -9.31 -15.64
N LEU A 98 -32.31 -9.79 -14.44
CA LEU A 98 -33.53 -9.39 -13.73
C LEU A 98 -33.35 -8.16 -12.83
N LEU A 99 -32.19 -8.02 -12.17
CA LEU A 99 -31.96 -6.94 -11.21
C LEU A 99 -31.82 -5.59 -11.92
N SER A 100 -31.07 -5.54 -13.02
CA SER A 100 -30.90 -4.33 -13.83
C SER A 100 -32.25 -3.74 -14.26
N SER A 101 -33.12 -4.57 -14.87
CA SER A 101 -34.46 -4.16 -15.30
C SER A 101 -35.38 -3.72 -14.14
N ILE A 102 -35.30 -4.38 -12.98
CA ILE A 102 -36.11 -4.02 -11.81
C ILE A 102 -35.64 -2.68 -11.23
N LEU A 103 -34.34 -2.45 -11.11
CA LEU A 103 -33.80 -1.18 -10.60
C LEU A 103 -34.08 -0.02 -11.55
N GLU A 104 -34.05 -0.24 -12.86
CA GLU A 104 -34.45 0.77 -13.84
C GLU A 104 -35.94 1.12 -13.68
N LEU A 105 -36.82 0.11 -13.58
CA LEU A 105 -38.25 0.34 -13.39
C LEU A 105 -38.56 1.03 -12.04
N VAL A 106 -37.93 0.59 -10.96
CA VAL A 106 -38.06 1.20 -9.63
C VAL A 106 -37.51 2.63 -9.65
N GLY A 107 -36.36 2.85 -10.28
CA GLY A 107 -35.72 4.15 -10.41
C GLY A 107 -36.59 5.14 -11.19
N LEU A 108 -37.13 4.72 -12.34
CA LEU A 108 -38.05 5.53 -13.13
C LEU A 108 -39.38 5.77 -12.42
N GLY A 109 -39.96 4.74 -11.79
CA GLY A 109 -41.19 4.86 -11.02
C GLY A 109 -41.04 5.82 -9.85
N TYR A 110 -39.96 5.68 -9.08
CA TYR A 110 -39.66 6.55 -7.94
C TYR A 110 -39.32 7.96 -8.39
N SER A 111 -38.55 8.14 -9.47
CA SER A 111 -38.23 9.46 -10.02
C SER A 111 -39.47 10.18 -10.53
N ALA A 112 -40.38 9.49 -11.22
CA ALA A 112 -41.64 10.05 -11.70
C ALA A 112 -42.58 10.43 -10.53
N TRP A 113 -42.73 9.53 -9.55
CA TRP A 113 -43.50 9.80 -8.33
C TRP A 113 -42.92 10.96 -7.54
N PHE A 114 -41.60 10.97 -7.32
CA PHE A 114 -40.91 12.04 -6.60
C PHE A 114 -41.08 13.37 -7.32
N THR A 115 -40.82 13.42 -8.62
CA THR A 115 -40.94 14.65 -9.42
C THR A 115 -42.35 15.23 -9.33
N THR A 116 -43.37 14.40 -9.52
CA THR A 116 -44.77 14.88 -9.51
C THR A 116 -45.24 15.26 -8.10
N ARG A 117 -44.88 14.48 -7.08
CA ARG A 117 -45.30 14.70 -5.69
C ARG A 117 -44.63 15.91 -5.04
N TYR A 118 -43.35 16.12 -5.35
CA TYR A 118 -42.47 16.99 -4.60
C TYR A 118 -41.95 18.18 -5.43
N LEU A 119 -41.59 17.99 -6.70
CA LEU A 119 -41.07 19.08 -7.55
C LEU A 119 -42.16 19.87 -8.28
N LEU A 120 -43.29 19.28 -8.67
CA LEU A 120 -44.33 20.01 -9.43
C LEU A 120 -45.32 20.75 -8.53
N LYS A 121 -45.62 20.19 -7.35
CA LYS A 121 -46.60 20.76 -6.44
C LYS A 121 -46.00 21.90 -5.63
N ALA A 122 -46.52 23.12 -5.81
CA ALA A 122 -45.98 24.33 -5.18
C ALA A 122 -45.88 24.22 -3.65
N SER A 123 -46.89 23.67 -2.98
CA SER A 123 -46.88 23.48 -1.53
C SER A 123 -45.76 22.54 -1.06
N THR A 124 -45.49 21.49 -1.84
CA THR A 124 -44.53 20.43 -1.48
C THR A 124 -43.09 20.81 -1.81
N ARG A 125 -42.88 21.67 -2.83
CA ARG A 125 -41.58 22.32 -3.07
C ARG A 125 -41.14 23.16 -1.89
N GLN A 126 -42.06 23.94 -1.32
CA GLN A 126 -41.75 24.89 -0.24
C GLN A 126 -41.39 24.17 1.05
N GLU A 127 -42.12 23.09 1.36
CA GLU A 127 -41.84 22.17 2.47
C GLU A 127 -40.46 21.52 2.32
N LEU A 128 -40.13 20.98 1.13
CA LEU A 128 -38.82 20.39 0.87
C LEU A 128 -37.66 21.37 0.99
N PHE A 129 -37.79 22.59 0.47
CA PHE A 129 -36.72 23.59 0.60
C PHE A 129 -36.52 24.00 2.06
N SER A 130 -37.60 24.05 2.84
CA SER A 130 -37.54 24.33 4.28
C SER A 130 -36.83 23.20 5.03
N GLU A 131 -37.21 21.94 4.78
CA GLU A 131 -36.57 20.78 5.38
C GLU A 131 -35.11 20.66 4.96
N PHE A 132 -34.80 20.79 3.67
CA PHE A 132 -33.44 20.73 3.15
C PHE A 132 -32.53 21.79 3.78
N ASN A 133 -33.01 23.04 3.93
CA ASN A 133 -32.27 24.07 4.65
C ASN A 133 -32.10 23.72 6.14
N GLY A 134 -33.10 23.10 6.77
CA GLY A 134 -33.01 22.61 8.15
C GLY A 134 -31.95 21.52 8.33
N LEU A 135 -31.88 20.55 7.42
CA LEU A 135 -30.85 19.50 7.43
C LEU A 135 -29.46 20.08 7.14
N LYS A 136 -29.35 20.98 6.14
CA LYS A 136 -28.10 21.67 5.83
C LYS A 136 -27.58 22.43 7.04
N ASN A 137 -28.43 23.17 7.74
CA ASN A 137 -28.02 23.91 8.94
C ASN A 137 -27.60 22.98 10.09
N GLN A 138 -28.24 21.82 10.25
CA GLN A 138 -27.84 20.83 11.25
C GLN A 138 -26.49 20.18 10.96
N ILE A 139 -26.20 19.86 9.69
CA ILE A 139 -24.98 19.14 9.30
C ILE A 139 -23.79 20.11 9.15
N LEU A 140 -24.03 21.30 8.61
CA LEU A 140 -22.98 22.31 8.38
C LEU A 140 -22.84 23.30 9.54
N GLY A 141 -23.61 23.17 10.62
CA GLY A 141 -23.54 24.08 11.76
C GLY A 141 -23.98 25.50 11.41
N GLY A 142 -25.06 25.63 10.65
CA GLY A 142 -25.69 26.92 10.32
C GLY A 142 -26.48 27.47 11.52
N GLU A 143 -25.79 27.67 12.63
CA GLU A 143 -26.25 28.52 13.73
C GLU A 143 -26.04 29.97 13.29
N LYS A 144 -27.08 30.79 13.45
CA LYS A 144 -26.89 32.23 13.58
C LYS A 144 -26.70 32.53 15.06
#